data_AF-A0A820YQS3-F1
#
_entry.id   AF-A0A820YQS3-F1
#
_cell.length_a   1.000
_cell.length_b   1.000
_cell.length_c   1.000
_cell.angle_alpha   90.00
_cell.angle_beta   90.00
_cell.angle_gamma   90.00
#
_symmetry.space_group_name_H-M   'P 1'
#
loop_
_entity.id
_entity.type
_entity.pdbx_description
1 polymer ?
#
loop_
_entity_poly.entity_id
_entity_poly.type
_entity_poly.pdbx_seq_one_letter_code
_entity_poly.pdbx_strand_id
1 'polypeptide(L)'
;STAPFEYQDPVVDDPKQRRPDITLAKLWLNWAPRVSLNEGLNKTIEYFRNELHVKHHSERNIFFPNDLHSSDINTINSRNRNEL
;
A
#
# COMPACT_ATOMS: atom_id res chain seq x y z
N SER A 1 -14.20 -7.23 -8.08
CA SER A 1 -12.84 -7.07 -8.61
C SER A 1 -12.13 -8.39 -8.42
N THR A 2 -11.62 -9.00 -9.48
CA THR A 2 -11.03 -10.35 -9.48
C THR A 2 -9.56 -10.26 -9.87
N ALA A 3 -8.81 -9.39 -9.18
CA ALA A 3 -7.39 -9.30 -9.41
C ALA A 3 -6.73 -10.64 -9.00
N PRO A 4 -5.78 -11.16 -9.80
CA PRO A 4 -5.07 -12.39 -9.46
C PRO A 4 -4.12 -12.17 -8.27
N PHE A 5 -3.91 -13.22 -7.49
CA PHE A 5 -2.85 -13.26 -6.48
C PHE A 5 -1.56 -13.76 -7.11
N GLU A 6 -0.46 -13.07 -6.87
CA GLU A 6 0.88 -13.46 -7.31
C GLU A 6 1.74 -13.73 -6.08
N TYR A 7 2.53 -14.81 -6.12
CA TYR A 7 3.50 -15.13 -5.08
C TYR A 7 4.85 -14.53 -5.45
N GLN A 8 5.48 -13.84 -4.49
CA GLN A 8 6.82 -13.29 -4.63
C GLN A 8 7.79 -14.00 -3.69
N ASP A 9 9.08 -13.91 -4.00
CA ASP A 9 10.13 -14.47 -3.16
C ASP A 9 10.19 -13.80 -1.77
N PRO A 10 10.54 -14.54 -0.72
CA PRO A 10 10.63 -14.00 0.63
C PRO A 10 11.79 -13.00 0.77
N VAL A 11 11.59 -11.96 1.58
CA VAL A 11 12.64 -11.00 1.93
C VAL A 11 13.66 -11.66 2.87
N VAL A 12 14.96 -11.44 2.61
CA VAL A 12 16.11 -12.16 3.22
C VAL A 12 16.11 -12.16 4.75
N ASP A 13 15.54 -11.13 5.40
CA ASP A 13 15.55 -10.98 6.86
C ASP A 13 14.15 -10.97 7.50
N ASP A 14 13.10 -11.33 6.75
CA ASP A 14 11.76 -11.36 7.30
C ASP A 14 11.53 -12.62 8.16
N PRO A 15 11.22 -12.47 9.46
CA PRO A 15 10.94 -13.62 10.30
C PRO A 15 9.60 -14.23 9.88
N LYS A 16 9.62 -15.55 9.69
CA LYS A 16 8.46 -16.34 9.25
C LYS A 16 7.24 -16.24 10.17
N GLN A 17 7.44 -15.96 11.46
CA GLN A 17 6.35 -15.87 12.43
C GLN A 17 6.68 -14.85 13.52
N ARG A 18 5.65 -14.13 13.97
CA ARG A 18 5.70 -13.26 15.15
C ARG A 18 4.49 -13.53 16.05
N ARG A 19 4.74 -13.75 17.35
CA ARG A 19 3.69 -13.94 18.36
C ARG A 19 4.17 -13.39 19.70
N PRO A 20 3.87 -12.12 20.03
CA PRO A 20 4.34 -11.52 21.28
C PRO A 20 3.63 -12.13 22.50
N ASP A 21 4.40 -12.40 23.56
CA ASP A 21 3.84 -12.63 24.89
C ASP A 21 3.54 -11.27 25.53
N ILE A 22 2.27 -11.05 25.89
CA ILE A 22 1.77 -9.79 26.45
C ILE A 22 1.44 -9.90 27.94
N THR A 23 1.91 -10.94 28.63
CA THR A 23 1.63 -11.19 30.06
C THR A 23 2.02 -9.99 30.94
N LEU A 24 3.17 -9.38 30.69
CA LEU A 24 3.62 -8.20 31.44
C LEU A 24 2.72 -6.99 31.23
N ALA A 25 2.29 -6.70 30.01
CA ALA A 25 1.42 -5.56 29.74
C ALA A 25 0.05 -5.73 30.41
N LYS A 26 -0.47 -6.96 30.47
CA LYS A 26 -1.70 -7.26 31.22
C LYS A 26 -1.51 -7.04 32.72
N LEU A 27 -0.41 -7.54 33.29
CA LEU A 27 -0.15 -7.49 34.73
C LEU A 27 0.10 -6.05 35.22
N TRP A 28 0.98 -5.32 34.54
CA TRP A 28 1.49 -4.05 35.04
C TRP A 28 0.72 -2.84 34.54
N LEU A 29 0.13 -2.94 33.34
CA LEU A 29 -0.54 -1.82 32.68
C LEU A 29 -2.06 -2.01 32.57
N ASN A 30 -2.58 -3.16 33.02
CA ASN A 30 -3.96 -3.58 32.76
C ASN A 30 -4.34 -3.42 31.27
N TRP A 31 -3.37 -3.70 30.39
CA TRP A 31 -3.48 -3.45 28.97
C TRP A 31 -3.60 -4.75 28.18
N ALA A 32 -4.49 -4.75 27.20
CA ALA A 32 -4.65 -5.78 26.19
C ALA A 32 -5.26 -5.18 24.92
N PRO A 33 -5.03 -5.77 23.74
CA PRO A 33 -5.74 -5.39 22.52
C PRO A 33 -7.25 -5.58 22.71
N ARG A 34 -8.02 -4.54 22.38
CA ARG A 34 -9.50 -4.55 22.50
C ARG A 34 -10.20 -4.69 21.14
N VAL A 35 -9.49 -4.37 20.07
CA VAL A 35 -10.01 -4.41 18.69
C VAL A 35 -9.64 -5.74 18.07
N SER A 36 -10.63 -6.45 17.54
CA SER A 36 -10.40 -7.71 16.82
C SER A 36 -9.76 -7.47 15.45
N LEU A 37 -9.15 -8.51 14.87
CA LEU A 37 -8.58 -8.42 13.52
C LEU A 37 -9.62 -7.97 12.48
N ASN A 38 -10.80 -8.58 12.49
CA ASN A 38 -11.88 -8.26 11.54
C ASN A 38 -12.34 -6.81 11.69
N GLU A 39 -12.53 -6.34 12.93
CA GLU A 39 -12.93 -4.96 13.17
C GLU A 39 -11.85 -3.97 12.69
N GLY A 40 -10.58 -4.24 12.99
CA GLY A 40 -9.46 -3.41 12.55
C GLY A 40 -9.33 -3.35 11.03
N LEU A 41 -9.47 -4.51 10.36
CA LEU A 41 -9.44 -4.59 8.89
C LEU A 41 -10.60 -3.82 8.26
N ASN A 42 -11.83 -3.95 8.79
CA ASN A 42 -12.99 -3.23 8.27
C ASN A 42 -12.82 -1.71 8.35
N LYS A 43 -12.34 -1.19 9.50
CA LYS A 43 -12.05 0.24 9.68
C LYS A 43 -10.97 0.73 8.71
N THR A 44 -9.94 -0.09 8.49
CA THR A 44 -8.85 0.23 7.55
C THR A 44 -9.35 0.28 6.11
N ILE A 45 -10.19 -0.68 5.70
CA ILE A 45 -10.80 -0.72 4.36
C ILE A 45 -11.68 0.51 4.14
N GLU A 46 -12.50 0.88 5.14
CA GLU A 46 -13.35 2.07 5.07
C GLU A 46 -12.52 3.36 4.90
N TYR A 47 -11.45 3.51 5.69
CA TYR A 47 -10.54 4.63 5.56
C TYR A 47 -9.98 4.75 4.13
N PHE A 48 -9.42 3.67 3.57
CA PHE A 48 -8.86 3.71 2.22
C PHE A 48 -9.93 3.89 1.13
N ARG A 49 -11.13 3.34 1.32
CA ARG A 49 -12.25 3.60 0.43
C ARG A 49 -12.54 5.10 0.35
N ASN A 50 -12.57 5.79 1.49
CA ASN A 50 -12.81 7.23 1.52
C ASN A 50 -11.65 8.03 0.93
N GLU A 51 -10.41 7.74 1.32
CA GLU A 51 -9.22 8.45 0.81
C GLU A 51 -9.05 8.32 -0.71
N LEU A 52 -9.37 7.15 -1.28
CA LEU A 52 -9.28 6.90 -2.72
C LEU A 52 -10.51 7.41 -3.49
N HIS A 53 -11.68 7.52 -2.87
CA HIS A 53 -12.85 8.14 -3.50
C HIS A 53 -12.76 9.67 -3.56
N VAL A 54 -12.15 10.32 -2.56
CA VAL A 54 -12.06 11.78 -2.46
C VAL A 54 -10.99 12.36 -3.40
N LYS A 55 -10.05 11.54 -3.87
CA LYS A 55 -9.06 11.95 -4.87
C LYS A 55 -9.47 11.42 -6.24
N HIS A 56 -9.96 12.31 -7.12
CA HIS A 56 -9.58 12.19 -8.53
C HIS A 56 -8.05 12.11 -8.53
N HIS A 57 -7.50 10.94 -8.79
CA HIS A 57 -6.08 10.68 -8.72
C HIS A 57 -5.39 11.61 -9.72
N SER A 58 -4.97 12.80 -9.27
CA SER A 58 -4.19 13.73 -10.08
C SER A 58 -2.87 13.03 -10.35
N GLU A 59 -2.73 12.40 -11.53
CA GLU A 59 -1.59 12.04 -12.39
C GLU A 59 -0.14 11.98 -11.82
N ARG A 60 0.08 12.03 -10.51
CA ARG A 60 1.38 12.27 -9.87
C ARG A 60 1.99 11.03 -9.24
N ASN A 61 1.29 9.89 -9.25
CA ASN A 61 1.82 8.59 -8.87
C ASN A 61 1.83 7.64 -10.08
N ILE A 62 2.37 8.10 -11.21
CA ILE A 62 2.81 7.17 -12.26
C ILE A 62 4.18 6.65 -11.80
N PHE A 63 4.21 5.40 -11.37
CA PHE A 63 5.45 4.66 -11.20
C PHE A 63 6.06 4.48 -12.60
N PHE A 64 7.16 5.17 -12.87
CA PHE A 64 7.99 4.90 -14.04
C PHE A 64 8.96 3.78 -13.65
N PRO A 65 8.78 2.54 -14.14
CA PRO A 65 9.80 1.52 -13.97
C PRO A 65 11.10 2.03 -14.60
N ASN A 66 12.23 1.78 -13.95
CA ASN A 66 13.56 2.31 -14.28
C ASN A 66 14.13 1.84 -15.65
N ASP A 67 13.30 1.31 -16.55
CA ASP A 67 13.72 0.72 -17.83
C ASP A 67 13.33 1.59 -19.06
N LEU A 68 13.02 2.87 -18.88
CA LEU A 68 12.93 3.82 -20.00
C LEU A 68 14.33 4.32 -20.38
N HIS A 69 14.86 3.79 -21.48
CA HIS A 69 16.11 4.25 -22.07
C HIS A 69 16.02 5.74 -22.45
N SER A 70 17.14 6.46 -22.25
CA SER A 70 17.29 7.92 -22.48
C SER A 70 16.86 8.40 -23.89
N SER A 71 16.69 7.51 -24.85
CA SER A 71 16.20 7.80 -26.20
C SER A 71 14.70 8.06 -26.30
N ASP A 72 13.89 7.64 -25.32
CA ASP A 72 12.42 7.67 -25.45
C ASP A 72 11.77 8.96 -24.92
N ILE A 73 12.55 9.81 -24.24
CA ILE A 73 12.08 11.04 -23.59
C ILE A 73 11.69 12.12 -24.61
N ASN A 74 12.29 12.11 -25.81
CA ASN A 74 12.01 13.09 -26.86
C ASN A 74 10.64 12.89 -27.54
N THR A 75 9.99 11.73 -27.37
CA THR A 75 8.70 11.42 -28.01
C THR A 75 7.49 11.86 -27.16
N ILE A 76 7.67 12.06 -25.85
CA ILE A 76 6.58 12.39 -24.93
C ILE A 76 6.30 13.91 -24.93
N ASN A 77 7.35 14.73 -25.05
CA ASN A 77 7.23 16.20 -25.06
C ASN A 77 6.61 16.79 -26.35
N SER A 78 6.40 15.98 -27.39
CA SER A 78 5.76 16.41 -28.64
C SER A 78 4.25 16.14 -28.71
N ARG A 79 3.68 15.34 -27.80
CA ARG A 79 2.23 15.04 -27.81
C ARG A 79 1.41 16.00 -26.94
N ASN A 80 1.97 16.56 -25.87
CA ASN A 80 1.26 17.45 -24.95
C ASN A 80 1.27 18.95 -25.33
N ARG A 81 1.52 19.29 -26.60
CA ARG A 81 1.50 20.70 -27.07
C ARG A 81 0.41 21.06 -28.08
N ASN A 82 -0.42 20.11 -28.51
CA ASN A 82 -1.40 20.33 -29.59
C ASN A 82 -2.86 19.95 -29.22
N GLU A 83 -3.30 20.17 -27.99
CA GLU A 83 -4.75 20.21 -27.67
C GLU A 83 -5.04 21.42 -26.77
N LEU A 84 -5.16 22.59 -27.42
CA LEU A 84 -5.95 23.75 -27.01
C LEU A 84 -7.05 23.96 -28.06
#